data_AF-A0A7G2EFE6-F1
#
_entry.id   AF-A0A7G2EFE6-F1
#
_cell.length_a   1.000
_cell.length_b   1.000
_cell.length_c   1.000
_cell.angle_alpha   90.00
_cell.angle_beta   90.00
_cell.angle_gamma   90.00
#
_symmetry.space_group_name_H-M   'P 1'
#
loop_
_entity.id
_entity.type
_entity.pdbx_description
1 polymer ?
#
loop_
_entity_poly.entity_id
_entity_poly.type
_entity_poly.pdbx_seq_one_letter_code
_entity_poly.pdbx_strand_id
1 'polypeptide(L)'
;MGLLLGDSSEETLRKKGFSGDIGFDFSLVSRQEHFTGNNTFYSTKARFVQTGDSHEIVIRCNKETEGLKQSNHYPVLSVCIDKKTVIKVKRLQWNFRGNQTIFLDGLLVDLMWDVHDWFFSNQGACGRAVFMFRTRNGLDSSRLWLEEKIVKKDQQDKLDFSLFIYACKT
;
A
#
# COMPACT_ATOMS: atom_id res chain seq x y z
N MET A 1 27.21 3.44 13.40
CA MET A 1 25.74 3.62 13.40
C MET A 1 25.21 3.03 12.11
N GLY A 2 24.41 1.96 12.17
CA GLY A 2 23.84 1.31 10.99
C GLY A 2 22.37 1.03 11.22
N LEU A 3 21.52 1.41 10.26
CA LEU A 3 20.09 1.11 10.27
C LEU A 3 19.88 -0.25 9.60
N LEU A 4 19.24 -1.18 10.30
CA LEU A 4 18.86 -2.48 9.75
C LEU A 4 17.44 -2.37 9.19
N LEU A 5 17.31 -2.35 7.86
CA LEU A 5 16.02 -2.39 7.18
C LEU A 5 15.62 -3.85 6.89
N GLY A 6 14.52 -4.32 7.49
CA GLY A 6 13.89 -5.60 7.12
C GLY A 6 13.11 -6.26 8.27
N ASP A 7 12.19 -7.17 7.90
CA ASP A 7 11.46 -8.07 8.81
C ASP A 7 12.39 -9.21 9.29
N SER A 8 13.50 -8.86 9.93
CA SER A 8 14.42 -9.83 10.49
C SER A 8 14.06 -10.05 11.96
N SER A 9 13.69 -11.28 12.30
CA SER A 9 13.40 -11.69 13.67
C SER A 9 14.60 -11.43 14.57
N GLU A 10 14.35 -11.17 15.86
CA GLU A 10 15.39 -10.93 16.87
C GLU A 10 16.49 -12.03 16.93
N GLU A 11 16.21 -13.23 16.42
CA GLU A 11 17.19 -14.32 16.33
C GLU A 11 18.37 -14.03 15.40
N THR A 12 18.20 -13.24 14.34
CA THR A 12 19.30 -12.91 13.41
C THR A 12 20.24 -11.86 14.00
N LEU A 13 19.74 -11.01 14.91
CA LEU A 13 20.51 -10.01 15.67
C LEU A 13 21.49 -10.68 16.62
N ARG A 14 21.05 -11.73 17.33
CA ARG A 14 21.91 -12.51 18.25
C ARG A 14 23.04 -13.23 17.52
N LYS A 15 22.79 -13.72 16.30
CA LYS A 15 23.81 -14.42 15.49
C LYS A 15 24.89 -13.51 14.91
N LYS A 16 24.68 -12.19 14.82
CA LYS A 16 25.61 -11.25 14.16
C LYS A 16 26.50 -10.46 15.13
N GLY A 17 26.53 -10.82 16.41
CA GLY A 17 27.51 -10.30 17.38
C GLY A 17 27.19 -8.92 17.95
N PHE A 18 25.96 -8.42 17.79
CA PHE A 18 25.48 -7.25 18.54
C PHE A 18 25.03 -7.69 19.94
N SER A 19 26.01 -8.08 20.77
CA SER A 19 25.80 -8.37 22.18
C SER A 19 25.73 -7.06 22.95
N GLY A 20 24.57 -6.42 22.89
CA GLY A 20 24.22 -5.26 23.70
C GLY A 20 22.71 -5.09 23.64
N ASP A 21 22.05 -5.19 24.79
CA ASP A 21 20.64 -4.88 24.97
C ASP A 21 20.44 -3.37 24.78
N ILE A 22 20.47 -2.96 23.52
CA ILE A 22 20.18 -1.60 23.13
C ILE A 22 18.68 -1.57 22.84
N GLY A 23 17.90 -1.39 23.92
CA GLY A 23 16.44 -1.25 23.89
C GLY A 23 15.98 0.03 23.19
N PHE A 24 16.22 0.12 21.89
CA PHE A 24 15.57 1.12 21.04
C PHE A 24 14.34 0.48 20.39
N ASP A 25 13.17 1.02 20.72
CA ASP A 25 11.94 0.73 19.97
C ASP A 25 12.05 1.41 18.60
N PHE A 26 11.89 0.63 17.53
CA PHE A 26 11.86 1.13 16.17
C PHE A 26 10.52 0.76 15.55
N SER A 27 9.91 1.73 14.87
CA SER A 27 8.66 1.54 14.15
C SER A 27 8.87 1.83 12.67
N LEU A 28 8.33 0.95 11.82
CA LEU A 28 8.38 1.13 10.37
C LEU A 28 7.32 2.17 9.96
N VAL A 29 7.77 3.36 9.59
CA VAL A 29 6.87 4.47 9.19
C VAL A 29 6.55 4.44 7.69
N SER A 30 7.46 3.95 6.85
CA SER A 30 7.24 3.87 5.41
C SER A 30 8.00 2.73 4.74
N ARG A 31 7.41 2.16 3.69
CA ARG A 31 8.03 1.18 2.80
C ARG A 31 7.75 1.54 1.36
N GLN A 32 8.75 1.42 0.50
CA GLN A 32 8.64 1.68 -0.93
C GLN A 32 9.09 0.45 -1.72
N GLU A 33 8.27 0.04 -2.68
CA GLU A 33 8.50 -1.11 -3.54
C GLU A 33 8.46 -0.68 -5.00
N HIS A 34 9.36 -1.24 -5.80
CA HIS A 34 9.40 -1.05 -7.25
C HIS A 34 9.21 -2.40 -7.93
N PHE A 35 8.25 -2.47 -8.84
CA PHE A 35 8.02 -3.62 -9.69
C PHE A 35 8.15 -3.21 -11.15
N THR A 36 8.90 -3.99 -11.91
CA THR A 36 9.00 -3.83 -13.37
C THR A 36 8.62 -5.14 -14.01
N GLY A 37 7.68 -5.11 -14.94
CA GLY A 37 7.32 -6.32 -15.69
C GLY A 37 6.21 -6.11 -16.69
N ASN A 38 6.07 -7.07 -17.59
CA ASN A 38 5.09 -7.03 -18.67
C ASN A 38 3.67 -7.38 -18.20
N ASN A 39 3.54 -7.96 -17.00
CA ASN A 39 2.26 -8.37 -16.44
C ASN A 39 1.67 -7.27 -15.57
N THR A 40 0.36 -7.09 -15.65
CA THR A 40 -0.41 -6.12 -14.86
C THR A 40 -0.87 -6.70 -13.52
N PHE A 41 -0.16 -7.71 -13.02
CA PHE A 41 -0.41 -8.40 -11.77
C PHE A 41 0.77 -8.16 -10.83
N TYR A 42 0.47 -7.68 -9.63
CA TYR A 42 1.44 -7.37 -8.58
C TYR A 42 0.96 -8.03 -7.29
N SER A 43 1.85 -8.68 -6.55
CA SER A 43 1.56 -9.25 -5.24
C SER A 43 2.68 -8.89 -4.27
N THR A 44 2.31 -8.45 -3.07
CA THR A 44 3.23 -8.14 -1.98
C THR A 44 2.57 -8.46 -0.64
N LYS A 45 3.35 -8.45 0.44
CA LYS A 45 2.84 -8.63 1.80
C LYS A 45 3.15 -7.43 2.66
N ALA A 46 2.17 -6.93 3.40
CA ALA A 46 2.35 -5.78 4.28
C ALA A 46 1.64 -5.98 5.61
N ARG A 47 2.26 -5.47 6.67
CA ARG A 47 1.68 -5.37 8.00
C ARG A 47 1.31 -3.91 8.24
N PHE A 48 0.04 -3.66 8.57
CA PHE A 48 -0.47 -2.29 8.81
C PHE A 48 -0.53 -1.93 10.29
N VAL A 49 -0.51 -2.92 11.18
CA VAL A 49 -0.45 -2.76 12.64
C VAL A 49 0.82 -3.46 13.13
N GLN A 50 1.70 -2.80 13.90
CA GLN A 50 3.01 -3.36 14.29
C GLN A 50 2.93 -4.77 14.90
N THR A 51 1.92 -5.02 15.73
CA THR A 51 1.63 -6.31 16.39
C THR A 51 0.58 -7.18 15.66
N GLY A 52 0.13 -6.75 14.48
CA GLY A 52 -0.88 -7.45 13.68
C GLY A 52 -0.28 -8.43 12.67
N ASP A 53 -1.17 -9.05 11.90
CA ASP A 53 -0.80 -10.04 10.88
C ASP A 53 -0.28 -9.37 9.61
N SER A 54 0.46 -10.13 8.80
CA SER A 54 0.92 -9.69 7.48
C SER A 54 -0.13 -10.08 6.44
N HIS A 55 -0.65 -9.09 5.71
CA HIS A 55 -1.70 -9.29 4.71
C HIS A 55 -1.12 -9.42 3.31
N GLU A 56 -1.69 -10.31 2.51
CA GLU A 56 -1.38 -10.41 1.08
C GLU A 56 -2.13 -9.33 0.30
N ILE A 57 -1.41 -8.42 -0.35
CA ILE A 57 -1.96 -7.37 -1.21
C ILE A 57 -1.70 -7.78 -2.65
N VAL A 58 -2.77 -7.87 -3.43
CA VAL A 58 -2.71 -8.18 -4.86
C VAL A 58 -3.35 -7.05 -5.66
N ILE A 59 -2.60 -6.45 -6.58
CA ILE A 59 -3.07 -5.40 -7.48
C ILE A 59 -3.13 -5.99 -8.89
N ARG A 60 -4.26 -5.82 -9.56
CA ARG A 60 -4.48 -6.30 -10.93
C ARG A 60 -5.06 -5.20 -11.79
N CYS A 61 -4.48 -5.01 -12.97
CA CYS A 61 -5.04 -4.15 -14.01
C CYS A 61 -5.37 -4.99 -15.25
N ASN A 62 -6.59 -5.51 -15.35
CA ASN A 62 -7.03 -6.35 -16.47
C ASN A 62 -7.98 -5.60 -17.41
N LYS A 63 -8.12 -6.08 -18.64
CA LYS A 63 -9.27 -5.75 -19.48
C LYS A 63 -10.45 -6.61 -19.01
N GLU A 64 -11.64 -6.03 -18.86
CA GLU A 64 -12.82 -6.76 -18.37
C GLU A 64 -13.19 -7.88 -19.36
N THR A 65 -12.96 -9.16 -19.02
CA THR A 65 -13.24 -10.32 -19.93
C THR A 65 -14.49 -11.11 -19.52
N GLU A 66 -15.41 -10.52 -18.77
CA GLU A 66 -16.65 -11.20 -18.39
C GLU A 66 -17.77 -10.89 -19.39
N GLY A 67 -17.95 -11.81 -20.34
CA GLY A 67 -19.27 -12.23 -20.81
C GLY A 67 -20.17 -11.21 -21.51
N LEU A 68 -19.70 -10.52 -22.57
CA LEU A 68 -20.54 -10.23 -23.74
C LEU A 68 -19.68 -9.74 -24.91
N LYS A 69 -20.16 -10.01 -26.11
CA LYS A 69 -19.55 -9.69 -27.42
C LYS A 69 -19.09 -8.21 -27.50
N GLN A 70 -17.85 -8.04 -27.95
CA GLN A 70 -17.30 -6.93 -28.77
C GLN A 70 -17.82 -5.50 -28.53
N SER A 71 -16.94 -4.64 -28.01
CA SER A 71 -16.47 -3.41 -28.69
C SER A 71 -15.87 -2.37 -27.73
N ASN A 72 -16.01 -2.54 -26.41
CA ASN A 72 -15.61 -1.48 -25.47
C ASN A 72 -15.06 -2.05 -24.15
N HIS A 73 -13.96 -2.80 -24.23
CA HIS A 73 -13.26 -3.33 -23.06
C HIS A 73 -12.41 -2.23 -22.40
N TYR A 74 -12.99 -1.56 -21.40
CA TYR A 74 -12.22 -0.64 -20.58
C TYR A 74 -11.35 -1.39 -19.56
N PRO A 75 -10.13 -0.92 -19.28
CA PRO A 75 -9.31 -1.49 -18.20
C PRO A 75 -10.01 -1.34 -16.84
N VAL A 76 -9.83 -2.31 -15.97
CA VAL A 76 -10.34 -2.36 -14.61
C VAL A 76 -9.17 -2.55 -13.65
N LEU A 77 -9.11 -1.70 -12.62
CA LEU A 77 -8.21 -1.89 -11.48
C LEU A 77 -8.94 -2.72 -10.43
N SER A 78 -8.34 -3.80 -9.99
CA SER A 78 -8.80 -4.59 -8.85
C SER A 78 -7.69 -4.68 -7.82
N VAL A 79 -8.01 -4.37 -6.56
CA VAL A 79 -7.10 -4.55 -5.43
C VAL A 79 -7.73 -5.54 -4.47
N CYS A 80 -7.00 -6.59 -4.16
CA CYS A 80 -7.39 -7.62 -3.22
C CYS A 80 -6.48 -7.60 -2.00
N ILE A 81 -7.07 -7.80 -0.83
CA ILE A 81 -6.36 -8.04 0.42
C ILE A 81 -6.85 -9.38 0.95
N ASP A 82 -5.91 -10.29 1.24
CA ASP A 82 -6.20 -11.66 1.71
C ASP A 82 -7.27 -12.36 0.87
N LYS A 83 -7.07 -12.32 -0.45
CA LYS A 83 -7.96 -12.90 -1.48
C LYS A 83 -9.34 -12.24 -1.60
N LYS A 84 -9.67 -11.24 -0.78
CA LYS A 84 -10.92 -10.47 -0.89
C LYS A 84 -10.71 -9.21 -1.69
N THR A 85 -11.51 -8.98 -2.72
CA THR A 85 -11.47 -7.72 -3.50
C THR A 85 -12.03 -6.58 -2.65
N VAL A 86 -11.16 -5.64 -2.29
CA VAL A 86 -11.53 -4.46 -1.50
C VAL A 86 -11.85 -3.25 -2.38
N ILE A 87 -11.22 -3.17 -3.56
CA ILE A 87 -11.39 -2.06 -4.50
C ILE A 87 -11.53 -2.61 -5.91
N LYS A 88 -12.52 -2.12 -6.66
CA LYS A 88 -12.73 -2.42 -8.08
C LYS A 88 -13.12 -1.13 -8.82
N VAL A 89 -12.19 -0.58 -9.59
CA VAL A 89 -12.39 0.65 -10.37
C VAL A 89 -12.62 0.27 -11.82
N LYS A 90 -13.86 0.43 -12.29
CA LYS A 90 -14.21 0.26 -13.70
C LYS A 90 -13.82 1.48 -14.50
N ARG A 91 -13.73 1.33 -15.83
CA ARG A 91 -13.47 2.45 -16.73
C ARG A 91 -12.19 3.20 -16.34
N LEU A 92 -11.13 2.46 -16.01
CA LEU A 92 -9.93 2.98 -15.34
C LEU A 92 -9.23 4.09 -16.13
N GLN A 93 -9.37 4.13 -17.46
CA GLN A 93 -8.87 5.24 -18.29
C GLN A 93 -9.55 6.59 -18.01
N TRP A 94 -10.70 6.60 -17.35
CA TRP A 94 -11.41 7.81 -16.90
C TRP A 94 -11.26 8.04 -15.39
N ASN A 95 -10.92 6.98 -14.65
CA ASN A 95 -10.72 6.97 -13.20
C ASN A 95 -9.26 6.65 -12.84
N PHE A 96 -8.32 7.12 -13.66
CA PHE A 96 -6.90 6.74 -13.58
C PHE A 96 -6.21 7.29 -12.33
N ARG A 97 -6.81 8.28 -11.67
CA ARG A 97 -6.37 8.80 -10.38
C ARG A 97 -7.55 8.83 -9.43
N GLY A 98 -7.35 8.35 -8.20
CA GLY A 98 -8.41 8.31 -7.21
C GLY A 98 -7.95 7.75 -5.89
N ASN A 99 -8.88 7.70 -4.94
CA ASN A 99 -8.64 7.20 -3.59
C ASN A 99 -9.87 6.51 -3.02
N GLN A 100 -9.66 5.57 -2.11
CA GLN A 100 -10.71 4.90 -1.36
C GLN A 100 -10.16 4.45 -0.01
N THR A 101 -10.94 4.63 1.06
CA THR A 101 -10.59 4.17 2.40
C THR A 101 -11.21 2.80 2.64
N ILE A 102 -10.43 1.88 3.20
CA ILE A 102 -10.85 0.54 3.61
C ILE A 102 -10.65 0.37 5.11
N PHE A 103 -11.35 -0.59 5.71
CA PHE A 103 -11.17 -0.98 7.10
C PHE A 103 -10.41 -2.31 7.16
N LEU A 104 -9.25 -2.32 7.81
CA LEU A 104 -8.35 -3.46 7.92
C LEU A 104 -7.73 -3.47 9.31
N ASP A 105 -7.82 -4.61 10.02
CA ASP A 105 -7.26 -4.78 11.38
C ASP A 105 -7.64 -3.69 12.39
N GLY A 106 -8.87 -3.19 12.32
CA GLY A 106 -9.33 -2.13 13.22
C GLY A 106 -8.82 -0.72 12.83
N LEU A 107 -8.11 -0.59 11.71
CA LEU A 107 -7.59 0.67 11.18
C LEU A 107 -8.34 1.10 9.91
N LEU A 108 -8.43 2.41 9.72
CA LEU A 108 -8.73 2.98 8.41
C LEU A 108 -7.44 3.05 7.60
N VAL A 109 -7.45 2.47 6.40
CA VAL A 109 -6.33 2.52 5.46
C VAL A 109 -6.79 3.21 4.20
N ASP A 110 -6.18 4.34 3.88
CA ASP A 110 -6.38 5.02 2.61
C ASP A 110 -5.59 4.30 1.52
N LEU A 111 -6.27 3.84 0.46
CA LEU A 111 -5.63 3.47 -0.78
C LEU A 111 -5.79 4.60 -1.80
N MET A 112 -4.68 5.10 -2.32
CA MET A 112 -4.62 6.04 -3.42
C MET A 112 -3.96 5.38 -4.62
N TRP A 113 -4.40 5.74 -5.82
CA TRP A 113 -3.81 5.25 -7.05
C TRP A 113 -3.63 6.38 -8.06
N ASP A 114 -2.56 6.25 -8.84
CA ASP A 114 -2.29 7.03 -10.04
C ASP A 114 -1.70 6.09 -11.09
N VAL A 115 -2.50 5.80 -12.11
CA VAL A 115 -2.14 4.91 -13.23
C VAL A 115 -2.16 5.66 -14.56
N HIS A 116 -2.08 7.00 -14.54
CA HIS A 116 -2.15 7.82 -15.74
C HIS A 116 -1.07 7.43 -16.76
N ASP A 117 0.18 7.35 -16.32
CA ASP A 117 1.31 7.07 -17.22
C ASP A 117 1.21 5.67 -17.86
N TRP A 118 0.43 4.71 -17.34
CA TRP A 118 0.19 3.44 -18.03
C TRP A 118 -0.62 3.55 -19.33
N PHE A 119 -1.47 4.57 -19.45
CA PHE A 119 -2.37 4.73 -20.59
C PHE A 119 -1.94 5.85 -21.54
N PHE A 120 -1.25 6.86 -21.02
CA PHE A 120 -0.98 8.11 -21.73
C PHE A 120 0.51 8.41 -21.92
N SER A 121 1.44 7.51 -21.53
CA SER A 121 2.86 7.71 -21.81
C SER A 121 3.18 7.58 -23.30
N ASN A 122 4.08 8.43 -23.80
CA ASN A 122 4.55 8.40 -25.19
C ASN A 122 5.27 7.08 -25.53
N GLN A 123 5.18 6.68 -26.80
CA GLN A 123 5.89 5.51 -27.32
C GLN A 123 7.40 5.65 -27.09
N GLY A 124 7.98 4.80 -26.24
CA GLY A 124 9.40 4.80 -25.87
C GLY A 124 9.68 5.07 -24.39
N ALA A 125 8.70 5.55 -23.62
CA ALA A 125 8.81 5.67 -22.16
C ALA A 125 8.12 4.48 -21.45
N CYS A 126 8.77 3.93 -20.42
CA CYS A 126 8.17 2.93 -19.55
C CYS A 126 7.04 3.59 -18.74
N GLY A 127 5.79 3.17 -19.00
CA GLY A 127 4.62 3.72 -18.30
C GLY A 127 4.65 3.36 -16.82
N ARG A 128 4.34 4.31 -15.94
CA ARG A 128 4.40 4.12 -14.48
C ARG A 128 3.00 4.13 -13.85
N ALA A 129 2.87 3.41 -12.76
CA ALA A 129 1.76 3.53 -11.83
C ALA A 129 2.28 3.62 -10.41
N VAL A 130 1.52 4.33 -9.58
CA VAL A 130 1.79 4.48 -8.16
C VAL A 130 0.54 4.09 -7.39
N PHE A 131 0.73 3.22 -6.40
CA PHE A 131 -0.27 2.89 -5.41
C PHE A 131 0.29 3.26 -4.04
N MET A 132 -0.53 3.86 -3.19
CA MET A 132 -0.13 4.22 -1.84
C MET A 132 -1.19 3.75 -0.86
N PHE A 133 -0.78 2.88 0.07
CA PHE A 133 -1.58 2.51 1.23
C PHE A 133 -1.08 3.32 2.41
N ARG A 134 -1.96 4.06 3.07
CA ARG A 134 -1.60 4.88 4.23
C ARG A 134 -2.56 4.56 5.37
N THR A 135 -2.01 4.10 6.49
CA THR A 135 -2.80 3.93 7.72
C THR A 135 -3.17 5.29 8.27
N ARG A 136 -4.39 5.42 8.79
CA ARG A 136 -4.79 6.56 9.62
C ARG A 136 -4.73 6.13 11.08
N ASN A 137 -4.00 6.88 11.90
CA ASN A 137 -4.14 6.77 13.34
C ASN A 137 -5.50 7.36 13.80
N GLY A 138 -5.95 6.93 14.98
CA GLY A 138 -7.22 7.37 15.57
C GLY A 138 -7.27 8.86 15.94
N LEU A 139 -6.12 9.55 15.97
CA LEU A 139 -6.04 10.99 16.21
C LEU A 139 -6.24 11.79 14.90
N ASP A 140 -5.84 11.22 13.76
CA ASP A 140 -5.95 11.87 12.44
C ASP A 140 -7.30 11.63 11.75
N SER A 141 -8.08 10.69 12.26
CA SER A 141 -9.47 10.47 11.82
C SER A 141 -10.38 11.68 12.11
N SER A 142 -10.00 12.56 13.03
CA SER A 142 -10.71 13.80 13.37
C SER A 142 -10.29 15.00 12.49
N ARG A 143 -9.12 14.96 11.84
CA ARG A 143 -8.50 16.17 11.28
C ARG A 143 -9.07 16.68 9.96
N LEU A 144 -9.97 15.94 9.33
CA LEU A 144 -10.59 16.43 8.09
C LEU A 144 -11.90 17.19 8.33
N TRP A 145 -12.57 17.05 9.49
CA TRP A 145 -13.86 17.74 9.76
C TRP A 145 -14.22 18.05 11.22
N LEU A 146 -13.38 17.74 12.23
CA LEU A 146 -13.68 18.13 13.63
C LEU A 146 -12.50 18.82 14.31
N GLU A 147 -12.76 20.07 14.69
CA GLU A 147 -11.97 20.90 15.62
C GLU A 147 -11.63 20.13 16.90
N GLU A 148 -10.45 20.42 17.42
CA GLU A 148 -9.76 19.77 18.54
C GLU A 148 -10.61 19.42 19.78
N LYS A 149 -10.34 18.24 20.35
CA LYS A 149 -10.02 18.11 21.79
C LYS A 149 -8.92 17.07 21.99
N ILE A 150 -7.72 17.56 22.29
CA ILE A 150 -6.55 16.74 22.63
C ILE A 150 -6.78 16.05 23.97
N VAL A 151 -7.14 14.77 23.94
CA VAL A 151 -7.03 13.90 25.12
C VAL A 151 -5.68 13.22 25.07
N LYS A 152 -4.76 13.66 25.93
CA LYS A 152 -3.49 12.98 26.18
C LYS A 152 -3.80 11.62 26.82
N LYS A 153 -3.64 10.54 26.05
CA LYS A 153 -3.59 9.17 26.57
C LYS A 153 -2.33 8.51 26.01
N ASP A 154 -1.71 7.69 26.85
CA ASP A 154 -0.27 7.37 26.90
C ASP A 154 0.48 7.16 25.57
N GLN A 155 1.70 7.67 25.60
CA GLN A 155 2.70 7.73 24.54
C GLN A 155 3.31 6.35 24.27
N GLN A 156 2.67 5.56 23.41
CA GLN A 156 3.39 4.70 22.49
C GLN A 156 2.94 5.11 21.08
N ASP A 157 3.81 5.83 20.40
CA ASP A 157 3.56 6.51 19.12
C ASP A 157 2.96 5.56 18.07
N LYS A 158 1.67 5.71 17.80
CA LYS A 158 1.02 5.07 16.65
C LYS A 158 1.37 5.86 15.39
N LEU A 159 2.63 5.78 14.98
CA LEU A 159 3.13 6.39 13.75
C LEU A 159 2.36 5.83 12.56
N ASP A 160 1.96 6.70 11.64
CA ASP A 160 1.24 6.30 10.43
C ASP A 160 2.20 5.53 9.51
N PHE A 161 1.94 4.26 9.29
CA PHE A 161 2.62 3.46 8.28
C PHE A 161 2.11 3.81 6.88
N SER A 162 3.03 3.99 5.93
CA SER A 162 2.76 4.17 4.50
C SER A 162 3.48 3.13 3.64
N LEU A 163 2.78 2.52 2.70
CA LEU A 163 3.34 1.63 1.69
C LEU A 163 3.16 2.25 0.30
N PHE A 164 4.26 2.51 -0.39
CA PHE A 164 4.28 2.92 -1.79
C PHE A 164 4.64 1.74 -2.69
N ILE A 165 3.87 1.55 -3.75
CA ILE A 165 4.13 0.54 -4.78
C ILE A 165 4.22 1.26 -6.12
N TYR A 166 5.40 1.25 -6.72
CA TYR A 166 5.68 1.78 -8.04
C TYR A 166 5.71 0.63 -9.03
N ALA A 167 4.85 0.67 -10.04
CA ALA A 167 4.76 -0.37 -11.05
C ALA A 167 5.08 0.19 -12.44
N CYS A 168 6.17 -0.29 -13.02
CA CYS A 168 6.68 0.07 -14.32
C CYS A 168 6.26 -0.99 -15.35
N LYS A 169 5.58 -0.56 -16.41
CA LYS A 169 5.19 -1.41 -17.53
C LYS A 169 6.22 -1.26 -18.65
N THR A 170 7.00 -2.32 -18.86
CA THR A 170 7.94 -2.44 -19.99
C THR A 170 7.25 -2.81 -21.29
#